data_AF-A0A1Y2K0R3-F1
#
_entry.id   AF-A0A1Y2K0R3-F1
#
_cell.length_a   1.000
_cell.length_b   1.000
_cell.length_c   1.000
_cell.angle_alpha   90.00
_cell.angle_beta   90.00
_cell.angle_gamma   90.00
#
_symmetry.space_group_name_H-M   'P 1'
#
loop_
_entity.id
_entity.type
_entity.pdbx_description
1 polymer ?
#
loop_
_entity_poly.entity_id
_entity_poly.type
_entity_poly.pdbx_seq_one_letter_code
_entity_poly.pdbx_strand_id
1 'polypeptide(L)'
;MGRVAGSSLRYFRFHVTALALLASGAFIDTAAAQSCTVAPDSSVTLTSGACAIDPATTLTGTPAVHASTTGAITTNNVNINPFDGGSVGGLADTDGMIIFSSDSSINGNWSIGASAQSGGQIVFQSGSAVNPAFGGGGTALLADGTGSLINATGLTVNLNGAGNNVAGRATNGATIDLLNSSISYAAGGGGNTGLWATGSGSQISSTGTTISMPGGGGNDVGVRADASSAVTLTNNTITVDGSGGGEKGLLASGSGSVITASGTRVAVSSSGGGAGGQRGTRRSHQHDDQYIRCFGARFACHRNQLIDQRHRRRCHYVGRDRACRGGGSWRHAGHDRKPDRQWCGIKCPQRQRRRCNADRNDPD
;
A
#
# COMPACT_ATOMS: atom_id res chain seq x y z
N MET A 1 -15.46 46.13 50.65
CA MET A 1 -14.61 44.92 50.50
C MET A 1 -15.26 44.00 49.47
N GLY A 2 -14.68 43.83 48.28
CA GLY A 2 -15.34 43.04 47.23
C GLY A 2 -14.61 42.97 45.89
N ARG A 3 -13.54 42.15 45.87
CA ARG A 3 -12.95 41.40 44.74
C ARG A 3 -12.60 42.12 43.42
N VAL A 4 -11.29 42.30 43.27
CA VAL A 4 -10.55 42.61 42.03
C VAL A 4 -10.65 41.45 41.04
N ALA A 5 -10.89 41.78 39.77
CA ALA A 5 -10.88 40.86 38.64
C ALA A 5 -9.44 40.44 38.28
N GLY A 6 -9.15 39.14 38.34
CA GLY A 6 -7.90 38.55 37.88
C GLY A 6 -8.05 38.01 36.46
N SER A 7 -7.61 38.78 35.47
CA SER A 7 -7.46 38.35 34.08
C SER A 7 -6.28 37.38 33.93
N SER A 8 -6.58 36.11 33.67
CA SER A 8 -5.59 35.05 33.42
C SER A 8 -5.09 35.13 31.97
N LEU A 9 -3.95 35.81 31.79
CA LEU A 9 -3.20 35.82 30.54
C LEU A 9 -2.41 34.49 30.44
N ARG A 10 -2.86 33.55 29.62
CA ARG A 10 -2.08 32.33 29.33
C ARG A 10 -1.05 32.62 28.24
N TYR A 11 0.21 32.57 28.64
CA TYR A 11 1.41 32.62 27.82
C TYR A 11 1.40 31.53 26.73
N PHE A 12 1.38 31.93 25.46
CA PHE A 12 1.89 31.11 24.35
C PHE A 12 3.42 31.17 24.37
N ARG A 13 4.08 30.08 24.77
CA ARG A 13 5.52 29.90 24.55
C ARG A 13 5.75 29.41 23.12
N PHE A 14 5.97 30.35 22.19
CA PHE A 14 6.62 30.04 20.93
C PHE A 14 8.09 29.69 21.22
N HIS A 15 8.48 28.44 20.98
CA HIS A 15 9.90 28.08 20.87
C HIS A 15 10.39 28.58 19.52
N VAL A 16 10.94 29.80 19.52
CA VAL A 16 11.79 30.30 18.44
C VAL A 16 13.21 29.86 18.79
N THR A 17 13.67 28.77 18.20
CA THR A 17 15.09 28.44 18.14
C THR A 17 15.48 28.47 16.67
N ALA A 18 15.70 29.68 16.16
CA ALA A 18 16.22 29.91 14.83
C ALA A 18 17.65 30.46 14.93
N LEU A 19 18.58 29.63 14.48
CA LEU A 19 19.68 29.99 13.58
C LEU A 19 20.70 31.05 14.06
N ALA A 20 21.79 30.57 14.65
CA ALA A 20 23.06 31.29 14.65
C ALA A 20 24.20 30.28 14.38
N LEU A 21 24.49 30.02 13.11
CA LEU A 21 25.71 29.32 12.68
C LEU A 21 26.14 29.82 11.29
N LEU A 22 26.58 31.07 11.20
CA LEU A 22 27.24 31.61 10.01
C LEU A 22 28.35 32.57 10.45
N ALA A 23 29.57 32.05 10.57
CA ALA A 23 30.85 32.74 10.36
C ALA A 23 32.01 31.99 11.01
N SER A 24 32.26 30.75 10.59
CA SER A 24 33.62 30.24 10.56
C SER A 24 33.85 29.74 9.15
N GLY A 25 34.77 30.38 8.43
CA GLY A 25 35.19 30.03 7.07
C GLY A 25 35.97 28.73 7.05
N ALA A 26 35.37 27.64 7.55
CA ALA A 26 35.79 26.31 7.19
C ALA A 26 35.51 26.19 5.70
N PHE A 27 36.58 26.07 4.91
CA PHE A 27 36.51 25.54 3.56
C PHE A 27 35.64 24.29 3.62
N ILE A 28 34.41 24.38 3.12
CA ILE A 28 33.65 23.17 2.80
C ILE A 28 34.43 22.59 1.65
N ASP A 29 35.30 21.64 1.97
CA ASP A 29 35.82 20.69 1.01
C ASP A 29 34.59 20.08 0.35
N THR A 30 34.23 20.65 -0.79
CA THR A 30 33.19 20.09 -1.64
C THR A 30 33.90 18.89 -2.25
N ALA A 31 33.92 17.79 -1.51
CA ALA A 31 34.48 16.53 -1.99
C ALA A 31 33.73 16.22 -3.27
N ALA A 32 34.38 16.50 -4.41
CA ALA A 32 33.85 16.11 -5.70
C ALA A 32 33.66 14.59 -5.62
N ALA A 33 32.43 14.13 -5.80
CA ALA A 33 32.15 12.71 -5.84
C ALA A 33 33.12 12.09 -6.84
N GLN A 34 33.92 11.13 -6.40
CA GLN A 34 34.83 10.44 -7.29
C GLN A 34 33.97 9.65 -8.28
N SER A 35 34.24 9.77 -9.57
CA SER A 35 33.64 8.84 -10.53
C SER A 35 34.19 7.45 -10.23
N CYS A 36 33.29 6.49 -10.05
CA CYS A 36 33.65 5.08 -9.98
C CYS A 36 33.35 4.48 -11.34
N THR A 37 34.40 4.08 -12.05
CA THR A 37 34.24 3.26 -13.24
C THR A 37 33.95 1.83 -12.80
N VAL A 38 32.79 1.34 -13.23
CA VAL A 38 32.28 0.03 -12.84
C VAL A 38 32.28 -0.86 -14.06
N ALA A 39 32.75 -2.10 -13.92
CA ALA A 39 32.67 -3.06 -15.02
C ALA A 39 31.19 -3.30 -15.39
N PRO A 40 30.84 -3.40 -16.68
CA PRO A 40 29.51 -3.85 -17.08
C PRO A 40 29.14 -5.16 -16.39
N ASP A 41 27.85 -5.33 -16.09
CA ASP A 41 27.31 -6.57 -15.52
C ASP A 41 27.86 -6.91 -14.12
N SER A 42 28.17 -5.89 -13.32
CA SER A 42 28.69 -6.06 -11.95
C SER A 42 27.80 -5.41 -10.89
N SER A 43 28.31 -5.31 -9.66
CA SER A 43 27.71 -4.59 -8.53
C SER A 43 28.66 -3.51 -8.02
N VAL A 44 28.09 -2.43 -7.48
CA VAL A 44 28.83 -1.39 -6.77
C VAL A 44 28.55 -1.49 -5.29
N THR A 45 29.60 -1.57 -4.49
CA THR A 45 29.50 -1.49 -3.03
C THR A 45 30.41 -0.39 -2.52
N LEU A 46 29.85 0.56 -1.77
CA LEU A 46 30.58 1.64 -1.12
C LEU A 46 30.25 1.67 0.37
N THR A 47 31.27 1.52 1.20
CA THR A 47 31.14 1.52 2.66
C THR A 47 31.53 2.86 3.31
N SER A 48 32.15 3.79 2.57
CA SER A 48 32.46 5.13 3.07
C SER A 48 32.82 6.06 1.91
N GLY A 49 32.72 7.37 2.12
CA GLY A 49 33.00 8.36 1.08
C GLY A 49 31.86 8.52 0.07
N ALA A 50 32.16 9.11 -1.08
CA ALA A 50 31.17 9.41 -2.11
C ALA A 50 31.63 8.94 -3.49
N CYS A 51 30.71 8.35 -4.24
CA CYS A 51 30.93 7.77 -5.56
C CYS A 51 29.81 8.21 -6.51
N ALA A 52 30.16 8.59 -7.74
CA ALA A 52 29.22 8.73 -8.84
C ALA A 52 29.48 7.62 -9.86
N ILE A 53 28.46 6.82 -10.19
CA ILE A 53 28.58 5.79 -11.23
C ILE A 53 28.48 6.46 -12.60
N ASP A 54 29.39 6.09 -13.50
CA ASP A 54 29.42 6.62 -14.85
C ASP A 54 28.10 6.36 -15.61
N PRO A 55 27.70 7.29 -16.50
CA PRO A 55 26.44 7.17 -17.20
C PRO A 55 26.39 6.02 -18.20
N ALA A 56 25.18 5.55 -18.47
CA ALA A 56 24.90 4.39 -19.33
C ALA A 56 25.54 3.07 -18.85
N THR A 57 25.98 3.01 -17.59
CA THR A 57 26.41 1.76 -16.96
C THR A 57 25.22 0.81 -16.78
N THR A 58 25.42 -0.48 -17.11
CA THR A 58 24.46 -1.54 -16.78
C THR A 58 25.02 -2.41 -15.65
N LEU A 59 24.22 -2.58 -14.59
CA LEU A 59 24.55 -3.38 -13.41
C LEU A 59 23.58 -4.54 -13.28
N THR A 60 24.09 -5.74 -13.00
CA THR A 60 23.29 -6.97 -12.95
C THR A 60 23.47 -7.77 -11.65
N GLY A 61 24.38 -7.33 -10.76
CA GLY A 61 24.65 -7.98 -9.47
C GLY A 61 23.54 -7.82 -8.43
N THR A 62 23.65 -8.49 -7.27
CA THR A 62 22.67 -8.42 -6.19
C THR A 62 23.34 -8.27 -4.81
N PRO A 63 23.18 -7.14 -4.10
CA PRO A 63 22.60 -5.88 -4.59
C PRO A 63 23.38 -5.32 -5.78
N ALA A 64 22.70 -4.65 -6.72
CA ALA A 64 23.38 -4.02 -7.86
C ALA A 64 24.10 -2.74 -7.42
N VAL A 65 23.47 -1.96 -6.55
CA VAL A 65 24.06 -0.79 -5.89
C VAL A 65 23.89 -0.94 -4.38
N HIS A 66 24.98 -0.88 -3.63
CA HIS A 66 24.99 -1.01 -2.18
C HIS A 66 25.79 0.13 -1.54
N ALA A 67 25.11 0.98 -0.79
CA ALA A 67 25.73 2.00 0.04
C ALA A 67 25.57 1.62 1.52
N SER A 68 26.67 1.57 2.26
CA SER A 68 26.69 1.23 3.68
C SER A 68 27.60 2.16 4.46
N THR A 69 27.42 2.24 5.78
CA THR A 69 28.36 2.86 6.73
C THR A 69 28.76 4.28 6.32
N THR A 70 27.77 5.14 6.01
CA THR A 70 27.94 6.52 5.50
C THR A 70 28.46 6.66 4.06
N GLY A 71 28.62 5.56 3.32
CA GLY A 71 28.88 5.60 1.88
C GLY A 71 27.74 6.30 1.13
N ALA A 72 28.07 7.14 0.15
CA ALA A 72 27.10 7.82 -0.69
C ALA A 72 27.33 7.47 -2.18
N ILE A 73 26.34 6.86 -2.83
CA ILE A 73 26.40 6.53 -4.26
C ILE A 73 25.38 7.37 -5.02
N THR A 74 25.82 8.07 -6.06
CA THR A 74 24.94 8.70 -7.05
C THR A 74 24.98 7.91 -8.34
N THR A 75 23.83 7.47 -8.83
CA THR A 75 23.71 6.91 -10.18
C THR A 75 23.41 8.03 -11.16
N ASN A 76 23.88 7.94 -12.39
CA ASN A 76 23.61 8.91 -13.44
C ASN A 76 23.17 8.15 -14.70
N ASN A 77 21.88 8.06 -15.03
CA ASN A 77 21.42 7.24 -16.17
C ASN A 77 21.97 5.79 -16.13
N VAL A 78 21.88 5.13 -14.98
CA VAL A 78 22.32 3.74 -14.77
C VAL A 78 21.15 2.80 -14.94
N ASN A 79 21.35 1.71 -15.69
CA ASN A 79 20.37 0.64 -15.84
C ASN A 79 20.72 -0.53 -14.92
N ILE A 80 19.87 -0.82 -13.93
CA ILE A 80 20.02 -1.95 -13.03
C ILE A 80 19.08 -3.05 -13.49
N ASN A 81 19.59 -4.16 -14.01
CA ASN A 81 18.78 -5.24 -14.58
C ASN A 81 19.44 -6.61 -14.34
N PRO A 82 18.93 -7.47 -13.45
CA PRO A 82 19.56 -8.75 -13.14
C PRO A 82 19.28 -9.76 -14.27
N PHE A 83 20.26 -10.61 -14.59
CA PHE A 83 20.10 -11.61 -15.67
C PHE A 83 19.15 -12.76 -15.30
N ASP A 84 19.18 -13.27 -14.06
CA ASP A 84 18.44 -14.47 -13.63
C ASP A 84 17.57 -14.22 -12.39
N GLY A 85 17.13 -12.98 -12.25
CA GLY A 85 16.48 -12.50 -11.05
C GLY A 85 17.49 -12.09 -9.96
N GLY A 86 17.10 -11.15 -9.12
CA GLY A 86 17.95 -10.60 -8.07
C GLY A 86 17.19 -10.41 -6.76
N SER A 87 17.92 -10.30 -5.66
CA SER A 87 17.28 -10.08 -4.35
C SER A 87 16.90 -8.61 -4.18
N VAL A 88 17.85 -7.69 -4.38
CA VAL A 88 17.65 -6.24 -4.18
C VAL A 88 18.34 -5.46 -5.31
N GLY A 89 17.66 -4.51 -5.94
CA GLY A 89 18.30 -3.63 -6.94
C GLY A 89 19.24 -2.61 -6.29
N GLY A 90 18.70 -1.72 -5.47
CA GLY A 90 19.47 -0.75 -4.66
C GLY A 90 19.30 -0.98 -3.16
N LEU A 91 20.40 -1.15 -2.42
CA LEU A 91 20.41 -1.31 -0.97
C LEU A 91 21.18 -0.15 -0.31
N ALA A 92 20.50 0.65 0.49
CA ALA A 92 21.15 1.60 1.40
C ALA A 92 20.95 1.09 2.83
N ASP A 93 22.04 0.76 3.53
CA ASP A 93 21.97 0.34 4.93
C ASP A 93 22.95 1.13 5.81
N THR A 94 22.80 1.04 7.13
CA THR A 94 23.78 1.57 8.10
C THR A 94 24.19 3.01 7.79
N ASP A 95 23.19 3.90 7.67
CA ASP A 95 23.35 5.31 7.30
C ASP A 95 23.96 5.57 5.91
N GLY A 96 23.99 4.57 5.02
CA GLY A 96 24.37 4.73 3.62
C GLY A 96 23.33 5.52 2.83
N MET A 97 23.76 6.18 1.75
CA MET A 97 22.92 7.00 0.88
C MET A 97 23.02 6.55 -0.58
N ILE A 98 21.88 6.39 -1.25
CA ILE A 98 21.83 6.23 -2.71
C ILE A 98 20.98 7.33 -3.33
N ILE A 99 21.48 7.98 -4.37
CA ILE A 99 20.72 8.91 -5.21
C ILE A 99 20.54 8.28 -6.59
N PHE A 100 19.30 8.00 -6.94
CA PHE A 100 18.89 7.66 -8.30
C PHE A 100 18.59 8.94 -9.07
N SER A 101 19.53 9.37 -9.91
CA SER A 101 19.33 10.56 -10.76
C SER A 101 18.32 10.30 -11.87
N SER A 102 17.99 11.33 -12.64
CA SER A 102 17.15 11.20 -13.83
C SER A 102 17.65 10.06 -14.74
N ASP A 103 16.70 9.35 -15.36
CA ASP A 103 16.92 8.26 -16.30
C ASP A 103 17.56 6.99 -15.70
N SER A 104 18.01 7.01 -14.44
CA SER A 104 18.38 5.79 -13.74
C SER A 104 17.17 4.90 -13.53
N SER A 105 17.32 3.60 -13.78
CA SER A 105 16.21 2.65 -13.71
C SER A 105 16.59 1.33 -13.05
N ILE A 106 15.68 0.81 -12.24
CA ILE A 106 15.74 -0.55 -11.68
C ILE A 106 14.73 -1.40 -12.44
N ASN A 107 15.21 -2.28 -13.30
CA ASN A 107 14.44 -3.10 -14.22
C ASN A 107 14.67 -4.60 -13.94
N GLY A 108 13.83 -5.46 -14.52
CA GLY A 108 13.99 -6.91 -14.42
C GLY A 108 13.45 -7.51 -13.13
N ASN A 109 13.65 -8.82 -12.92
CA ASN A 109 13.00 -9.54 -11.83
C ASN A 109 13.77 -9.37 -10.51
N TRP A 110 13.30 -8.50 -9.61
CA TRP A 110 13.87 -8.36 -8.27
C TRP A 110 12.94 -8.97 -7.23
N SER A 111 13.39 -9.34 -6.03
CA SER A 111 12.45 -9.50 -4.90
C SER A 111 12.09 -8.12 -4.32
N ILE A 112 13.08 -7.23 -4.25
CA ILE A 112 12.94 -5.85 -3.82
C ILE A 112 13.62 -4.90 -4.82
N GLY A 113 12.92 -3.87 -5.31
CA GLY A 113 13.52 -2.90 -6.22
C GLY A 113 14.59 -2.05 -5.53
N ALA A 114 14.18 -1.31 -4.50
CA ALA A 114 15.06 -0.51 -3.66
C ALA A 114 14.72 -0.68 -2.18
N SER A 115 15.76 -0.77 -1.35
CA SER A 115 15.66 -1.05 0.08
C SER A 115 16.51 -0.09 0.89
N ALA A 116 15.88 0.76 1.71
CA ALA A 116 16.53 1.58 2.72
C ALA A 116 16.39 0.88 4.09
N GLN A 117 17.49 0.52 4.74
CA GLN A 117 17.52 -0.24 5.99
C GLN A 117 18.40 0.43 7.04
N SER A 118 18.13 0.19 8.33
CA SER A 118 19.04 0.58 9.43
C SER A 118 19.59 2.02 9.31
N GLY A 119 18.73 3.02 9.07
CA GLY A 119 19.12 4.43 8.92
C GLY A 119 19.53 4.84 7.49
N GLY A 120 19.60 3.89 6.56
CA GLY A 120 19.92 4.14 5.17
C GLY A 120 18.89 5.03 4.46
N GLN A 121 19.35 5.75 3.44
CA GLN A 121 18.54 6.71 2.70
C GLN A 121 18.61 6.47 1.20
N ILE A 122 17.46 6.48 0.53
CA ILE A 122 17.38 6.42 -0.92
C ILE A 122 16.60 7.62 -1.43
N VAL A 123 17.17 8.32 -2.40
CA VAL A 123 16.54 9.45 -3.08
C VAL A 123 16.34 9.12 -4.54
N PHE A 124 15.10 9.20 -5.02
CA PHE A 124 14.75 9.11 -6.44
C PHE A 124 14.45 10.51 -6.97
N GLN A 125 15.24 10.95 -7.94
CA GLN A 125 15.02 12.21 -8.65
C GLN A 125 13.99 12.03 -9.77
N SER A 126 13.48 13.15 -10.26
CA SER A 126 12.49 13.17 -11.34
C SER A 126 13.04 12.49 -12.59
N GLY A 127 12.24 11.59 -13.17
CA GLY A 127 12.64 10.82 -14.35
C GLY A 127 13.33 9.49 -14.04
N SER A 128 13.60 9.17 -12.78
CA SER A 128 14.02 7.82 -12.39
C SER A 128 12.84 6.83 -12.47
N ALA A 129 13.15 5.53 -12.58
CA ALA A 129 12.14 4.49 -12.70
C ALA A 129 12.45 3.21 -11.90
N VAL A 130 11.40 2.54 -11.42
CA VAL A 130 11.46 1.22 -10.78
C VAL A 130 10.43 0.33 -11.46
N ASN A 131 10.90 -0.55 -12.36
CA ASN A 131 10.09 -1.41 -13.21
C ASN A 131 10.37 -2.90 -12.97
N PRO A 132 10.22 -3.41 -11.73
CA PRO A 132 10.51 -4.80 -11.47
C PRO A 132 9.47 -5.71 -12.14
N ALA A 133 9.95 -6.76 -12.80
CA ALA A 133 9.16 -7.84 -13.35
C ALA A 133 8.97 -8.94 -12.30
N PHE A 134 8.23 -8.61 -11.24
CA PHE A 134 7.98 -9.52 -10.12
C PHE A 134 7.26 -10.80 -10.57
N GLY A 135 7.79 -11.96 -10.20
CA GLY A 135 7.04 -13.23 -10.30
C GLY A 135 5.79 -13.30 -9.38
N GLY A 136 5.61 -12.29 -8.52
CA GLY A 136 4.59 -12.17 -7.50
C GLY A 136 5.20 -11.97 -6.11
N GLY A 137 4.51 -11.25 -5.22
CA GLY A 137 4.98 -11.03 -3.84
C GLY A 137 6.15 -10.05 -3.67
N GLY A 138 6.53 -9.32 -4.71
CA GLY A 138 7.68 -8.41 -4.69
C GLY A 138 7.36 -7.04 -4.06
N THR A 139 8.39 -6.29 -3.67
CA THR A 139 8.25 -4.93 -3.14
C THR A 139 9.11 -3.95 -3.92
N ALA A 140 8.54 -2.94 -4.58
CA ALA A 140 9.35 -1.99 -5.34
C ALA A 140 10.20 -1.09 -4.43
N LEU A 141 9.59 -0.48 -3.41
CA LEU A 141 10.26 0.40 -2.46
C LEU A 141 10.06 -0.15 -1.04
N LEU A 142 11.14 -0.50 -0.35
CA LEU A 142 11.11 -0.95 1.04
C LEU A 142 11.93 0.00 1.91
N ALA A 143 11.29 0.68 2.86
CA ALA A 143 11.97 1.35 3.94
C ALA A 143 11.75 0.54 5.23
N ASP A 144 12.82 0.08 5.87
CA ASP A 144 12.78 -0.79 7.05
C ASP A 144 13.69 -0.28 8.16
N GLY A 145 13.10 0.00 9.33
CA GLY A 145 13.81 0.43 10.53
C GLY A 145 13.77 1.94 10.73
N THR A 146 13.90 2.34 12.00
CA THR A 146 13.95 3.74 12.40
C THR A 146 15.07 4.48 11.68
N GLY A 147 14.76 5.68 11.16
CA GLY A 147 15.72 6.51 10.43
C GLY A 147 15.87 6.13 8.95
N SER A 148 15.40 4.95 8.53
CA SER A 148 15.40 4.56 7.13
C SER A 148 14.40 5.42 6.34
N LEU A 149 14.84 5.98 5.23
CA LEU A 149 14.07 6.92 4.41
C LEU A 149 14.15 6.59 2.93
N ILE A 150 13.00 6.60 2.26
CA ILE A 150 12.95 6.72 0.80
C ILE A 150 12.23 8.02 0.44
N ASN A 151 12.89 8.91 -0.28
CA ASN A 151 12.30 10.15 -0.80
C ASN A 151 12.29 10.08 -2.33
N ALA A 152 11.12 10.23 -2.95
CA ALA A 152 10.98 10.17 -4.39
C ALA A 152 10.19 11.36 -4.94
N THR A 153 10.77 12.04 -5.92
CA THR A 153 10.09 13.08 -6.68
C THR A 153 10.02 12.68 -8.15
N GLY A 154 8.84 12.70 -8.77
CA GLY A 154 8.68 12.39 -10.19
C GLY A 154 9.11 10.96 -10.57
N LEU A 155 9.04 10.03 -9.61
CA LEU A 155 9.41 8.62 -9.80
C LEU A 155 8.28 7.89 -10.53
N THR A 156 8.65 7.04 -11.48
CA THR A 156 7.72 6.08 -12.08
C THR A 156 7.97 4.68 -11.53
N VAL A 157 6.95 4.06 -10.95
CA VAL A 157 6.97 2.66 -10.50
C VAL A 157 6.00 1.87 -11.36
N ASN A 158 6.50 0.88 -12.10
CA ASN A 158 5.67 0.00 -12.92
C ASN A 158 5.86 -1.46 -12.47
N LEU A 159 4.79 -2.02 -11.91
CA LEU A 159 4.81 -3.34 -11.30
C LEU A 159 4.19 -4.35 -12.26
N ASN A 160 5.04 -5.19 -12.85
CA ASN A 160 4.58 -6.31 -13.67
C ASN A 160 4.62 -7.57 -12.80
N GLY A 161 3.55 -8.37 -12.75
CA GLY A 161 3.59 -9.64 -12.01
C GLY A 161 2.26 -10.30 -11.69
N ALA A 162 2.34 -11.49 -11.08
CA ALA A 162 1.20 -12.38 -10.81
C ALA A 162 0.37 -12.04 -9.56
N GLY A 163 0.57 -10.87 -8.94
CA GLY A 163 -0.15 -10.41 -7.75
C GLY A 163 0.69 -10.36 -6.47
N ASN A 164 0.06 -9.96 -5.36
CA ASN A 164 0.69 -9.75 -4.04
C ASN A 164 1.86 -8.76 -4.02
N ASN A 165 1.98 -7.89 -5.02
CA ASN A 165 3.07 -6.93 -5.10
C ASN A 165 2.79 -5.67 -4.27
N VAL A 166 3.83 -5.08 -3.70
CA VAL A 166 3.76 -3.83 -2.93
C VAL A 166 4.58 -2.74 -3.60
N ALA A 167 3.99 -1.58 -3.91
CA ALA A 167 4.77 -0.51 -4.55
C ALA A 167 5.67 0.21 -3.54
N GLY A 168 5.12 0.61 -2.40
CA GLY A 168 5.89 1.23 -1.32
C GLY A 168 5.51 0.65 0.03
N ARG A 169 6.50 0.13 0.76
CA ARG A 169 6.33 -0.42 2.11
C ARG A 169 7.24 0.28 3.11
N ALA A 170 6.65 0.98 4.07
CA ALA A 170 7.35 1.52 5.23
C ALA A 170 7.09 0.63 6.44
N THR A 171 8.16 0.11 7.07
CA THR A 171 8.07 -0.80 8.21
C THR A 171 9.04 -0.47 9.33
N ASN A 172 8.73 -0.92 10.55
CA ASN A 172 9.58 -0.79 11.73
C ASN A 172 10.05 0.65 12.03
N GLY A 173 9.18 1.64 11.85
CA GLY A 173 9.50 3.05 12.13
C GLY A 173 10.12 3.82 10.96
N ALA A 174 10.19 3.22 9.78
CA ALA A 174 10.73 3.85 8.57
C ALA A 174 9.75 4.85 7.92
N THR A 175 10.26 5.66 7.00
CA THR A 175 9.49 6.67 6.27
C THR A 175 9.64 6.53 4.76
N ILE A 176 8.54 6.74 4.02
CA ILE A 176 8.56 6.93 2.57
C ILE A 176 7.82 8.23 2.22
N ASP A 177 8.48 9.11 1.46
CA ASP A 177 7.92 10.35 0.94
C ASP A 177 7.86 10.31 -0.58
N LEU A 178 6.68 10.52 -1.15
CA LEU A 178 6.43 10.55 -2.59
C LEU A 178 5.87 11.91 -3.03
N LEU A 179 6.45 12.50 -4.06
CA LEU A 179 6.02 13.77 -4.64
C LEU A 179 5.88 13.64 -6.16
N ASN A 180 4.66 13.85 -6.68
CA ASN A 180 4.34 13.82 -8.11
C ASN A 180 4.80 12.52 -8.81
N SER A 181 4.69 11.39 -8.11
CA SER A 181 5.10 10.08 -8.64
C SER A 181 3.95 9.36 -9.36
N SER A 182 4.28 8.34 -10.14
CA SER A 182 3.29 7.45 -10.76
C SER A 182 3.56 6.02 -10.32
N ILE A 183 2.52 5.32 -9.89
CA ILE A 183 2.56 3.91 -9.54
C ILE A 183 1.51 3.20 -10.39
N SER A 184 1.95 2.26 -11.22
CA SER A 184 1.08 1.45 -12.04
C SER A 184 1.34 -0.04 -11.83
N TYR A 185 0.30 -0.84 -11.97
CA TYR A 185 0.38 -2.28 -11.98
C TYR A 185 -0.05 -2.79 -13.37
N ALA A 186 0.57 -3.88 -13.82
CA ALA A 186 0.03 -4.65 -14.92
C ALA A 186 -1.33 -5.26 -14.53
N ALA A 187 -2.22 -5.40 -15.51
CA ALA A 187 -3.46 -6.12 -15.32
C ALA A 187 -3.17 -7.61 -15.05
N GLY A 188 -3.86 -8.19 -14.08
CA GLY A 188 -3.64 -9.57 -13.64
C GLY A 188 -3.14 -9.69 -12.20
N GLY A 189 -3.28 -10.89 -11.62
CA GLY A 189 -2.96 -11.13 -10.21
C GLY A 189 -3.90 -10.40 -9.24
N GLY A 190 -3.92 -10.82 -7.98
CA GLY A 190 -4.68 -10.15 -6.91
C GLY A 190 -3.83 -9.97 -5.65
N GLY A 191 -4.36 -9.26 -4.66
CA GLY A 191 -3.70 -9.03 -3.37
C GLY A 191 -2.60 -7.97 -3.43
N ASN A 192 -2.55 -7.16 -4.49
CA ASN A 192 -1.58 -6.08 -4.61
C ASN A 192 -1.86 -4.98 -3.57
N THR A 193 -0.83 -4.26 -3.15
CA THR A 193 -0.98 -3.09 -2.29
C THR A 193 -0.16 -1.92 -2.80
N GLY A 194 -0.78 -0.80 -3.16
CA GLY A 194 -0.06 0.39 -3.63
C GLY A 194 0.93 0.89 -2.57
N LEU A 195 0.41 1.50 -1.50
CA LEU A 195 1.22 1.97 -0.37
C LEU A 195 0.85 1.22 0.91
N TRP A 196 1.84 0.74 1.64
CA TRP A 196 1.65 0.00 2.89
C TRP A 196 2.57 0.51 4.00
N ALA A 197 2.02 1.28 4.93
CA ALA A 197 2.68 1.56 6.20
C ALA A 197 2.27 0.46 7.20
N THR A 198 3.27 -0.20 7.81
CA THR A 198 3.05 -1.27 8.78
C THR A 198 4.00 -1.14 9.96
N GLY A 199 3.51 -1.38 11.16
CA GLY A 199 4.32 -1.31 12.38
C GLY A 199 4.38 0.09 12.97
N SER A 200 4.66 0.14 14.27
CA SER A 200 4.59 1.37 15.05
C SER A 200 5.56 2.41 14.54
N GLY A 201 5.07 3.63 14.32
CA GLY A 201 5.89 4.76 13.88
C GLY A 201 6.23 4.78 12.39
N SER A 202 5.88 3.73 11.63
CA SER A 202 6.06 3.72 10.18
C SER A 202 5.15 4.74 9.51
N GLN A 203 5.69 5.48 8.56
CA GLN A 203 4.99 6.60 7.92
C GLN A 203 5.14 6.57 6.40
N ILE A 204 4.07 6.92 5.71
CA ILE A 204 4.12 7.23 4.27
C ILE A 204 3.45 8.59 4.04
N SER A 205 4.14 9.52 3.37
CA SER A 205 3.56 10.76 2.87
C SER A 205 3.55 10.74 1.35
N SER A 206 2.42 11.10 0.73
CA SER A 206 2.31 11.16 -0.73
C SER A 206 1.56 12.41 -1.16
N THR A 207 2.15 13.17 -2.09
CA THR A 207 1.53 14.36 -2.69
C THR A 207 1.52 14.28 -4.20
N GLY A 208 0.35 14.44 -4.82
CA GLY A 208 0.24 14.48 -6.29
C GLY A 208 0.55 13.14 -6.98
N THR A 209 0.59 12.03 -6.24
CA THR A 209 0.90 10.71 -6.80
C THR A 209 -0.34 10.06 -7.40
N THR A 210 -0.17 9.38 -8.53
CA THR A 210 -1.21 8.53 -9.12
C THR A 210 -0.91 7.07 -8.84
N ILE A 211 -1.89 6.32 -8.33
CA ILE A 211 -1.84 4.87 -8.12
C ILE A 211 -2.93 4.24 -9.00
N SER A 212 -2.52 3.35 -9.92
CA SER A 212 -3.42 2.62 -10.80
C SER A 212 -3.18 1.12 -10.68
N MET A 213 -4.18 0.40 -10.20
CA MET A 213 -4.23 -1.06 -10.19
C MET A 213 -5.34 -1.51 -11.14
N PRO A 214 -5.06 -1.71 -12.44
CA PRO A 214 -6.01 -2.31 -13.36
C PRO A 214 -6.20 -3.79 -13.01
N GLY A 215 -7.44 -4.27 -13.10
CA GLY A 215 -7.85 -5.51 -12.46
C GLY A 215 -7.30 -6.82 -13.05
N GLY A 216 -7.78 -7.90 -12.45
CA GLY A 216 -7.58 -9.28 -12.91
C GLY A 216 -7.83 -10.28 -11.78
N GLY A 217 -7.27 -10.02 -10.60
CA GLY A 217 -7.56 -10.73 -9.34
C GLY A 217 -8.48 -9.93 -8.42
N GLY A 218 -8.44 -10.26 -7.13
CA GLY A 218 -9.17 -9.56 -6.07
C GLY A 218 -8.33 -9.31 -4.83
N ASN A 219 -8.89 -8.62 -3.85
CA ASN A 219 -8.24 -8.17 -2.61
C ASN A 219 -7.14 -7.12 -2.79
N ASP A 220 -7.13 -6.37 -3.89
CA ASP A 220 -6.18 -5.28 -4.07
C ASP A 220 -6.49 -4.12 -3.13
N VAL A 221 -5.44 -3.45 -2.65
CA VAL A 221 -5.54 -2.33 -1.71
C VAL A 221 -4.76 -1.12 -2.23
N GLY A 222 -5.44 0.01 -2.42
CA GLY A 222 -4.78 1.26 -2.81
C GLY A 222 -3.74 1.70 -1.80
N VAL A 223 -4.20 1.98 -0.59
CA VAL A 223 -3.37 2.43 0.52
C VAL A 223 -3.77 1.71 1.80
N ARG A 224 -2.77 1.19 2.50
CA ARG A 224 -2.92 0.43 3.73
C ARG A 224 -2.09 1.05 4.85
N ALA A 225 -2.72 1.23 6.01
CA ALA A 225 -2.04 1.53 7.27
C ALA A 225 -2.46 0.48 8.31
N ASP A 226 -1.48 -0.22 8.89
CA ASP A 226 -1.74 -1.11 10.01
C ASP A 226 -0.66 -1.09 11.12
N ALA A 227 -1.01 -1.69 12.26
CA ALA A 227 -0.16 -1.78 13.44
C ALA A 227 0.41 -0.43 13.94
N SER A 228 -0.46 0.57 14.14
CA SER A 228 -0.09 1.90 14.66
C SER A 228 0.80 2.73 13.71
N SER A 229 0.63 2.55 12.41
CA SER A 229 1.29 3.33 11.36
C SER A 229 0.41 4.46 10.82
N ALA A 230 1.00 5.38 10.06
CA ALA A 230 0.28 6.50 9.47
C ALA A 230 0.56 6.65 7.97
N VAL A 231 -0.48 7.02 7.21
CA VAL A 231 -0.34 7.45 5.82
C VAL A 231 -1.02 8.81 5.62
N THR A 232 -0.32 9.75 4.98
CA THR A 232 -0.85 11.06 4.60
C THR A 232 -0.87 11.21 3.09
N LEU A 233 -2.03 11.57 2.54
CA LEU A 233 -2.29 11.70 1.11
C LEU A 233 -2.80 13.11 0.80
N THR A 234 -2.10 13.86 -0.05
CA THR A 234 -2.51 15.18 -0.54
C THR A 234 -2.62 15.20 -2.06
N ASN A 235 -3.80 15.51 -2.61
CA ASN A 235 -4.02 15.63 -4.06
C ASN A 235 -3.64 14.37 -4.87
N ASN A 236 -3.78 13.18 -4.30
CA ASN A 236 -3.47 11.93 -5.02
C ASN A 236 -4.67 11.43 -5.84
N THR A 237 -4.40 10.57 -6.82
CA THR A 237 -5.44 9.79 -7.50
C THR A 237 -5.18 8.31 -7.27
N ILE A 238 -6.17 7.59 -6.75
CA ILE A 238 -6.09 6.16 -6.47
C ILE A 238 -7.20 5.47 -7.24
N THR A 239 -6.84 4.54 -8.12
CA THR A 239 -7.77 3.69 -8.84
C THR A 239 -7.45 2.23 -8.54
N VAL A 240 -8.42 1.53 -7.96
CA VAL A 240 -8.34 0.09 -7.68
C VAL A 240 -9.46 -0.58 -8.44
N ASP A 241 -9.12 -1.23 -9.53
CA ASP A 241 -10.07 -1.99 -10.34
C ASP A 241 -9.76 -3.47 -10.18
N GLY A 242 -10.78 -4.30 -9.97
CA GLY A 242 -10.58 -5.74 -9.74
C GLY A 242 -11.83 -6.55 -10.01
N SER A 243 -11.68 -7.70 -10.66
CA SER A 243 -12.80 -8.60 -10.97
C SER A 243 -13.01 -9.68 -9.89
N GLY A 244 -12.02 -9.89 -9.01
CA GLY A 244 -12.03 -10.96 -8.02
C GLY A 244 -12.78 -10.64 -6.72
N GLY A 245 -13.07 -9.37 -6.45
CA GLY A 245 -13.77 -8.92 -5.24
C GLY A 245 -12.81 -8.62 -4.08
N GLY A 246 -13.27 -7.83 -3.10
CA GLY A 246 -12.50 -7.47 -1.91
C GLY A 246 -11.56 -6.27 -2.08
N GLU A 247 -11.65 -5.56 -3.20
CA GLU A 247 -10.88 -4.38 -3.52
C GLU A 247 -11.17 -3.25 -2.53
N LYS A 248 -10.11 -2.59 -2.06
CA LYS A 248 -10.18 -1.50 -1.10
C LYS A 248 -9.38 -0.32 -1.61
N GLY A 249 -10.00 0.85 -1.65
CA GLY A 249 -9.26 2.08 -1.94
C GLY A 249 -8.30 2.41 -0.81
N LEU A 250 -8.86 2.61 0.39
CA LEU A 250 -8.13 2.92 1.62
C LEU A 250 -8.47 1.91 2.73
N LEU A 251 -7.46 1.36 3.39
CA LEU A 251 -7.60 0.42 4.50
C LEU A 251 -6.73 0.83 5.69
N ALA A 252 -7.36 1.37 6.73
CA ALA A 252 -6.73 1.56 8.04
C ALA A 252 -7.21 0.45 8.99
N SER A 253 -6.28 -0.35 9.53
CA SER A 253 -6.62 -1.48 10.39
C SER A 253 -5.73 -1.59 11.63
N GLY A 254 -6.30 -2.03 12.75
CA GLY A 254 -5.61 -2.04 14.04
C GLY A 254 -5.73 -0.71 14.79
N SER A 255 -5.46 -0.76 16.09
CA SER A 255 -5.46 0.42 16.96
C SER A 255 -4.33 1.36 16.56
N GLY A 256 -4.58 2.68 16.57
CA GLY A 256 -3.57 3.70 16.28
C GLY A 256 -3.25 3.91 14.80
N SER A 257 -3.69 3.03 13.90
CA SER A 257 -3.45 3.18 12.48
C SER A 257 -4.33 4.28 11.87
N VAL A 258 -3.73 5.19 11.09
CA VAL A 258 -4.42 6.36 10.53
C VAL A 258 -4.09 6.52 9.05
N ILE A 259 -5.11 6.85 8.25
CA ILE A 259 -4.94 7.38 6.89
C ILE A 259 -5.62 8.74 6.84
N THR A 260 -4.85 9.78 6.53
CA THR A 260 -5.34 11.15 6.31
C THR A 260 -5.30 11.46 4.83
N ALA A 261 -6.43 11.80 4.23
CA ALA A 261 -6.52 12.08 2.80
C ALA A 261 -7.19 13.45 2.54
N SER A 262 -6.47 14.36 1.90
CA SER A 262 -6.93 15.68 1.49
C SER A 262 -6.80 15.82 -0.03
N GLY A 263 -7.83 16.35 -0.69
CA GLY A 263 -7.85 16.51 -2.16
C GLY A 263 -7.64 15.20 -2.95
N THR A 264 -7.71 14.05 -2.30
CA THR A 264 -7.38 12.76 -2.90
C THR A 264 -8.64 12.11 -3.49
N ARG A 265 -8.57 11.74 -4.78
CA ARG A 265 -9.63 11.01 -5.47
C ARG A 265 -9.40 9.51 -5.33
N VAL A 266 -10.41 8.78 -4.88
CA VAL A 266 -10.40 7.32 -4.78
C VAL A 266 -11.52 6.74 -5.64
N ALA A 267 -11.17 5.91 -6.60
CA ALA A 267 -12.10 5.14 -7.41
C ALA A 267 -11.83 3.65 -7.18
N VAL A 268 -12.89 2.93 -6.79
CA VAL A 268 -12.85 1.47 -6.63
C VAL A 268 -13.95 0.88 -7.47
N SER A 269 -13.61 -0.02 -8.38
CA SER A 269 -14.56 -0.79 -9.17
C SER A 269 -14.32 -2.26 -8.94
N SER A 270 -15.40 -2.99 -8.63
CA SER A 270 -15.35 -4.44 -8.65
C SER A 270 -16.67 -5.11 -8.93
N SER A 271 -16.60 -6.25 -9.60
CA SER A 271 -17.76 -7.14 -9.84
C SER A 271 -18.12 -7.98 -8.62
N GLY A 272 -17.18 -8.15 -7.66
CA GLY A 272 -17.31 -9.05 -6.50
C GLY A 272 -17.60 -8.37 -5.16
N GLY A 273 -17.83 -7.05 -5.12
CA GLY A 273 -18.03 -6.28 -3.90
C GLY A 273 -16.74 -5.59 -3.43
N GLY A 274 -16.69 -4.28 -3.58
CA GLY A 274 -15.54 -3.44 -3.23
C GLY A 274 -15.92 -2.30 -2.30
N ALA A 275 -14.95 -1.75 -1.58
CA ALA A 275 -15.15 -0.64 -0.65
C ALA A 275 -14.20 0.53 -0.95
N GLY A 276 -14.74 1.74 -1.13
CA GLY A 276 -13.95 2.96 -1.33
C GLY A 276 -13.04 3.31 -0.14
N GLY A 277 -13.50 2.99 1.08
CA GLY A 277 -12.70 3.13 2.30
C GLY A 277 -13.27 2.28 3.42
N GLN A 278 -12.41 1.56 4.15
CA GLN A 278 -12.82 0.69 5.24
C GLN A 278 -11.97 0.97 6.50
N ARG A 279 -12.65 1.32 7.60
CA ARG A 279 -12.05 1.36 8.93
C ARG A 279 -12.20 -0.02 9.58
N GLY A 280 -11.12 -0.77 9.69
CA GLY A 280 -11.10 -2.08 10.32
C GLY A 280 -11.12 -1.96 11.85
N THR A 281 -12.29 -1.78 12.46
CA THR A 281 -12.42 -1.93 13.91
C THR A 281 -12.47 -3.42 14.26
N ARG A 282 -11.46 -3.91 14.99
CA ARG A 282 -11.57 -5.22 15.68
C ARG A 282 -12.66 -5.07 16.75
N ARG A 283 -13.87 -5.59 16.48
CA ARG A 283 -14.91 -5.77 17.50
C ARG A 283 -14.44 -6.81 18.51
N SER A 284 -14.08 -6.39 19.72
CA SER A 284 -14.52 -7.13 20.90
C SER A 284 -16.03 -6.93 20.99
N HIS A 285 -16.79 -8.00 21.22
CA HIS A 285 -18.25 -7.98 21.32
C HIS A 285 -18.78 -6.80 22.13
N GLN A 286 -19.41 -5.83 21.45
CA GLN A 286 -20.41 -4.98 22.07
C GLN A 286 -21.40 -4.57 20.99
N HIS A 287 -22.64 -4.99 21.18
CA HIS A 287 -23.80 -4.46 20.48
C HIS A 287 -23.78 -2.95 20.65
N ASP A 288 -23.65 -2.20 19.57
CA ASP A 288 -24.21 -0.85 19.44
C ASP A 288 -24.22 -0.45 17.96
N ASP A 289 -25.39 -0.01 17.51
CA ASP A 289 -25.62 0.66 16.24
C ASP A 289 -24.72 1.90 16.14
N GLN A 290 -23.89 1.99 15.10
CA GLN A 290 -23.23 3.26 14.76
C GLN A 290 -23.39 3.64 13.29
N TYR A 291 -24.18 4.70 13.14
CA TYR A 291 -24.26 5.65 12.05
C TYR A 291 -22.87 6.07 11.54
N ILE A 292 -22.60 5.86 10.26
CA ILE A 292 -21.49 6.53 9.57
C ILE A 292 -21.95 7.95 9.27
N ARG A 293 -21.42 8.95 9.98
CA ARG A 293 -21.49 10.35 9.52
C ARG A 293 -20.41 10.56 8.47
N CYS A 294 -20.79 10.46 7.20
CA CYS A 294 -20.01 11.02 6.11
C CYS A 294 -20.09 12.55 6.19
N PHE A 295 -19.00 13.22 6.57
CA PHE A 295 -18.83 14.63 6.29
C PHE A 295 -18.15 14.79 4.93
N GLY A 296 -18.83 15.48 4.00
CA GLY A 296 -18.16 16.25 2.94
C GLY A 296 -17.63 15.49 1.72
N ALA A 297 -18.40 14.59 1.11
CA ALA A 297 -18.21 14.27 -0.30
C ALA A 297 -19.50 14.58 -1.05
N ARG A 298 -19.50 15.65 -1.86
CA ARG A 298 -20.59 15.93 -2.81
C ARG A 298 -20.54 14.84 -3.89
N PHE A 299 -21.32 13.78 -3.70
CA PHE A 299 -21.64 12.87 -4.79
C PHE A 299 -22.66 13.57 -5.71
N ALA A 300 -22.17 14.17 -6.79
CA ALA A 300 -23.02 14.60 -7.89
C ALA A 300 -23.41 13.35 -8.71
N CYS A 301 -24.53 12.71 -8.35
CA CYS A 301 -25.23 11.81 -9.27
C CYS A 301 -25.96 12.68 -10.30
N HIS A 302 -25.33 12.88 -11.46
CA HIS A 302 -25.98 13.50 -12.62
C HIS A 302 -26.97 12.46 -13.21
N ARG A 303 -28.22 12.46 -12.74
CA ARG A 303 -29.31 11.76 -13.42
C ARG A 303 -29.80 12.64 -14.57
N ASN A 304 -29.42 12.27 -15.78
CA ASN A 304 -30.16 12.67 -16.95
C ASN A 304 -31.19 11.58 -17.29
N GLN A 305 -32.40 12.07 -17.58
CA GLN A 305 -33.46 11.47 -18.38
C GLN A 305 -34.62 10.70 -17.72
N LEU A 306 -35.77 11.34 -17.96
CA LEU A 306 -37.09 10.84 -18.38
C LEU A 306 -38.13 10.56 -17.30
N ILE A 307 -39.03 11.54 -17.24
CA ILE A 307 -40.40 11.50 -16.76
C ILE A 307 -41.12 10.31 -17.40
N ASP A 308 -41.58 9.37 -16.59
CA ASP A 308 -42.88 8.73 -16.81
C ASP A 308 -43.53 8.40 -15.46
N GLN A 309 -44.70 8.99 -15.24
CA GLN A 309 -45.56 8.72 -14.11
C GLN A 309 -46.54 7.62 -14.49
N ARG A 310 -46.45 6.45 -13.85
CA ARG A 310 -47.59 5.64 -13.37
C ARG A 310 -47.12 4.27 -12.89
N HIS A 311 -47.11 4.04 -11.58
CA HIS A 311 -47.78 2.89 -10.94
C HIS A 311 -47.46 2.83 -9.44
N ARG A 312 -48.48 3.13 -8.62
CA ARG A 312 -48.52 2.77 -7.20
C ARG A 312 -48.64 1.25 -7.09
N ARG A 313 -47.64 0.57 -6.52
CA ARG A 313 -47.84 -0.76 -5.91
C ARG A 313 -47.26 -0.78 -4.50
N ARG A 314 -48.07 -1.37 -3.64
CA ARG A 314 -47.96 -1.45 -2.18
C ARG A 314 -46.80 -2.37 -1.80
N CYS A 315 -45.92 -1.92 -0.93
CA CYS A 315 -45.03 -2.82 -0.19
C CYS A 315 -45.72 -3.18 1.13
N HIS A 316 -46.18 -4.43 1.23
CA HIS A 316 -46.52 -5.05 2.50
C HIS A 316 -45.21 -5.49 3.19
N TYR A 317 -44.94 -4.94 4.37
CA TYR A 317 -43.90 -5.41 5.26
C TYR A 317 -44.48 -6.54 6.12
N VAL A 318 -43.94 -7.75 6.00
CA VAL A 318 -44.25 -8.88 6.90
C VAL A 318 -42.97 -9.18 7.66
N GLY A 319 -42.84 -8.62 8.87
CA GLY A 319 -41.82 -9.02 9.84
C GLY A 319 -42.23 -10.35 10.47
N ARG A 320 -41.36 -11.36 10.41
CA ARG A 320 -41.41 -12.52 11.30
C ARG A 320 -40.08 -12.65 12.01
N ASP A 321 -40.06 -12.18 13.25
CA ASP A 321 -39.10 -12.59 14.25
C ASP A 321 -39.33 -14.07 14.61
N ARG A 322 -38.29 -14.88 14.50
CA ARG A 322 -38.16 -16.11 15.30
C ARG A 322 -36.74 -16.22 15.83
N ALA A 323 -36.60 -15.85 17.10
CA ALA A 323 -35.47 -16.20 17.92
C ALA A 323 -35.49 -17.71 18.22
N CYS A 324 -34.43 -18.42 17.84
CA CYS A 324 -34.12 -19.74 18.39
C CYS A 324 -33.15 -19.55 19.56
N ARG A 325 -33.68 -19.55 20.79
CA ARG A 325 -32.90 -19.83 22.00
C ARG A 325 -32.71 -21.35 22.10
N GLY A 326 -31.46 -21.79 22.16
CA GLY A 326 -31.09 -23.16 22.49
C GLY A 326 -29.81 -23.15 23.31
N GLY A 327 -29.95 -23.04 24.63
CA GLY A 327 -28.86 -23.23 25.58
C GLY A 327 -28.59 -24.72 25.76
N GLY A 328 -27.37 -25.15 25.44
CA GLY A 328 -26.88 -26.52 25.65
C GLY A 328 -25.63 -26.49 26.52
N SER A 329 -25.75 -27.05 27.73
CA SER A 329 -24.68 -27.22 28.71
C SER A 329 -23.70 -28.30 28.23
N TRP A 330 -22.39 -28.03 28.29
CA TRP A 330 -21.34 -29.03 28.04
C TRP A 330 -20.87 -29.63 29.38
N ARG A 331 -21.01 -30.95 29.54
CA ARG A 331 -20.27 -31.75 30.51
C ARG A 331 -19.19 -32.55 29.79
N HIS A 332 -18.00 -32.55 30.38
CA HIS A 332 -16.87 -33.39 29.98
C HIS A 332 -17.08 -34.86 30.38
N ALA A 333 -16.77 -35.78 29.47
CA ALA A 333 -16.30 -37.14 29.76
C ALA A 333 -15.47 -37.63 28.56
N GLY A 334 -14.31 -38.23 28.84
CA GLY A 334 -13.32 -38.63 27.84
C GLY A 334 -13.40 -40.09 27.36
N HIS A 335 -12.32 -40.46 26.67
CA HIS A 335 -11.86 -41.77 26.18
C HIS A 335 -12.39 -42.34 24.85
N ASP A 336 -11.43 -42.44 23.91
CA ASP A 336 -11.09 -43.52 22.97
C ASP A 336 -12.20 -44.36 22.30
N ARG A 337 -12.35 -44.17 20.98
CA ARG A 337 -12.10 -45.15 19.89
C ARG A 337 -12.68 -44.63 18.56
N LYS A 338 -11.92 -44.75 17.47
CA LYS A 338 -12.39 -44.69 16.06
C LYS A 338 -12.45 -46.13 15.50
N PRO A 339 -13.05 -46.38 14.32
CA PRO A 339 -14.12 -45.66 13.64
C PRO A 339 -15.26 -46.59 13.18
N ASP A 340 -16.48 -46.10 12.97
CA ASP A 340 -17.38 -46.73 12.01
C ASP A 340 -18.31 -45.73 11.32
N ARG A 341 -18.51 -45.97 10.03
CA ARG A 341 -19.28 -45.17 9.09
C ARG A 341 -20.76 -45.16 9.50
N GLN A 342 -21.35 -43.99 9.70
CA GLN A 342 -22.80 -43.83 9.61
C GLN A 342 -23.19 -42.70 8.68
N TRP A 343 -24.02 -43.09 7.71
CA TRP A 343 -24.73 -42.27 6.75
C TRP A 343 -25.79 -41.45 7.47
N CYS A 344 -25.71 -40.13 7.41
CA CYS A 344 -26.85 -39.27 7.70
C CYS A 344 -27.61 -39.00 6.40
N GLY A 345 -28.62 -39.84 6.14
CA GLY A 345 -29.63 -39.58 5.12
C GLY A 345 -30.54 -38.42 5.53
N ILE A 346 -30.45 -37.31 4.82
CA ILE A 346 -31.43 -36.22 4.93
C ILE A 346 -32.67 -36.63 4.13
N LYS A 347 -33.75 -36.97 4.84
CA LYS A 347 -35.09 -37.12 4.27
C LYS A 347 -35.57 -35.75 3.77
N CYS A 348 -35.63 -35.57 2.46
CA CYS A 348 -36.44 -34.53 1.83
C CYS A 348 -37.93 -34.96 1.86
N PRO A 349 -38.86 -34.08 2.28
CA PRO A 349 -40.28 -34.37 2.17
C PRO A 349 -40.72 -34.28 0.70
N GLN A 350 -41.39 -35.34 0.25
CA GLN A 350 -42.07 -35.41 -1.04
C GLN A 350 -43.12 -34.29 -1.16
N ARG A 351 -43.07 -33.53 -2.26
CA ARG A 351 -44.28 -33.11 -2.99
C ARG A 351 -43.93 -32.53 -4.37
N GLN A 352 -44.71 -32.99 -5.36
CA GLN A 352 -44.86 -32.51 -6.74
C GLN A 352 -43.79 -32.90 -7.76
N ARG A 353 -43.99 -34.09 -8.35
CA ARG A 353 -43.67 -34.34 -9.76
C ARG A 353 -44.93 -34.11 -10.60
N ARG A 354 -44.88 -33.21 -11.61
CA ARG A 354 -45.42 -33.46 -12.97
C ARG A 354 -44.77 -32.50 -13.99
N ARG A 355 -44.04 -33.13 -14.93
CA ARG A 355 -43.88 -32.81 -16.37
C ARG A 355 -43.20 -31.49 -16.77
N CYS A 356 -41.98 -31.62 -17.30
CA CYS A 356 -41.63 -31.20 -18.67
C CYS A 356 -40.63 -32.22 -19.23
N ASN A 357 -40.98 -32.82 -20.38
CA ASN A 357 -40.10 -33.69 -21.16
C ASN A 357 -39.05 -32.82 -21.85
N ALA A 358 -37.83 -33.35 -21.94
CA ALA A 358 -36.76 -32.82 -22.77
C ALA A 358 -36.86 -33.46 -24.16
N ASP A 359 -36.94 -32.64 -25.19
CA ASP A 359 -36.74 -33.07 -26.58
C ASP A 359 -35.24 -33.33 -26.82
N ARG A 360 -34.96 -34.48 -27.45
CA ARG A 360 -33.67 -34.85 -28.04
C ARG A 360 -33.89 -35.05 -29.53
N ASN A 361 -33.06 -34.34 -30.30
CA ASN A 361 -32.41 -34.70 -31.56
C ASN A 361 -33.24 -35.16 -32.78
N ASP A 362 -33.14 -34.35 -33.85
CA ASP A 362 -32.87 -34.63 -35.29
C ASP A 362 -32.49 -36.08 -35.68
N PRO A 363 -32.74 -36.54 -36.94
CA PRO A 363 -32.43 -35.79 -38.19
C PRO A 363 -33.37 -35.95 -39.41
N ASP A 364 -33.40 -34.91 -40.27
CA ASP A 364 -33.14 -34.89 -41.74
C ASP A 364 -33.45 -33.48 -42.31
#